data_AF-A0A849YZU6-F1
#
_entry.id   AF-A0A849YZU6-F1
#
_cell.length_a   1.000
_cell.length_b   1.000
_cell.length_c   1.000
_cell.angle_alpha   90.00
_cell.angle_beta   90.00
_cell.angle_gamma   90.00
#
_symmetry.space_group_name_H-M   'P 1'
#
loop_
_entity.id
_entity.type
_entity.pdbx_description
1 polymer ?
#
loop_
_entity_poly.entity_id
_entity_poly.type
_entity_poly.pdbx_seq_one_letter_code
_entity_poly.pdbx_strand_id
1 'polypeptide(L)'
;MDELEEVGRTADAIRADLESAFVRGLATSTPNDRKGLVVRTETWEKAAAHHVATRLRAALRAADADAKDAAQKFLSAYTSLHAFERVLSLEVAKLAWAGRRAALDAEQDEDEEAKAAPVPAAQAQAPATMPIDDPKGAADLTTELAKLIEDLVRTGLTSATAATRTKLDAAFKEASRRKLLRLGASLRYVNEEVGRFLSDDGSFASRRYAFFLHRSWLLARGTKFALTKGDTRLVASLSAGGGPPPKPVGTLGVVTIGIQKRVTASLAAFDFRLRVITSPTSELLGKALVFSLVFARKAEVPAEAYLHLPQPQKYAPKLFRNKTVITVTDAAMLPDDRGGGRLVLGPKSTVTEGKRFDGWGEHYGWDPDGAEARVLSHAPSPLDLAVEMQEEVVLDDFAVLPGPEETLRVHGAGLSMRIVLPSGDAGKELQKELEAGARKKKKQAPHPLFGTVHYEFGDIVFSPLSFLEEDGPRFLTLSDENINLAALLGSLNL
;
A
#
# COMPACT_ATOMS: atom_id res chain seq x y z
N MET A 1 18.60 8.81 -14.93
CA MET A 1 17.88 7.85 -14.08
C MET A 1 18.75 7.52 -12.86
N ASP A 2 20.03 7.24 -13.08
CA ASP A 2 21.04 6.88 -12.07
C ASP A 2 21.15 7.85 -10.88
N GLU A 3 21.08 9.17 -11.11
CA GLU A 3 21.14 10.17 -10.02
C GLU A 3 19.93 10.10 -9.06
N LEU A 4 18.71 9.94 -9.59
CA LEU A 4 17.50 9.83 -8.77
C LEU A 4 17.47 8.52 -7.98
N GLU A 5 18.01 7.45 -8.56
CA GLU A 5 18.16 6.16 -7.91
C GLU A 5 19.19 6.23 -6.76
N GLU A 6 20.32 6.92 -6.94
CA GLU A 6 21.30 7.16 -5.88
C GLU A 6 20.71 8.00 -4.73
N VAL A 7 19.91 9.01 -5.05
CA VAL A 7 19.18 9.81 -4.06
C VAL A 7 18.16 8.94 -3.30
N GLY A 8 17.40 8.09 -4.00
CA GLY A 8 16.47 7.13 -3.41
C GLY A 8 17.15 6.14 -2.46
N ARG A 9 18.30 5.58 -2.85
CA ARG A 9 19.11 4.69 -1.99
C ARG A 9 19.63 5.40 -0.75
N THR A 10 20.10 6.64 -0.90
CA THR A 10 20.56 7.40 0.26
C THR A 10 19.40 7.74 1.21
N ALA A 11 18.21 8.03 0.67
CA ALA A 11 17.01 8.26 1.47
C ALA A 11 16.62 7.01 2.28
N ASP A 12 16.64 5.84 1.65
CA ASP A 12 16.37 4.57 2.32
C ASP A 12 17.39 4.26 3.42
N ALA A 13 18.67 4.54 3.19
CA ALA A 13 19.72 4.38 4.21
C ALA A 13 19.55 5.34 5.40
N ILE A 14 19.22 6.61 5.18
CA ILE A 14 18.89 7.57 6.25
C ILE A 14 17.66 7.08 7.02
N ARG A 15 16.65 6.58 6.31
CA ARG A 15 15.45 6.04 6.93
C ARG A 15 15.80 4.87 7.85
N ALA A 16 16.56 3.89 7.35
CA ALA A 16 17.00 2.74 8.14
C ALA A 16 17.72 3.14 9.42
N ASP A 17 18.55 4.19 9.40
CA ASP A 17 19.18 4.73 10.60
C ASP A 17 18.16 5.29 11.60
N LEU A 18 17.20 6.09 11.13
CA LEU A 18 16.15 6.65 11.98
C LEU A 18 15.29 5.54 12.59
N GLU A 19 14.93 4.52 11.80
CA GLU A 19 14.17 3.36 12.25
C GLU A 19 14.93 2.57 13.32
N SER A 20 16.23 2.36 13.11
CA SER A 20 17.12 1.76 14.11
C SER A 20 17.17 2.58 15.40
N ALA A 21 17.26 3.91 15.29
CA ALA A 21 17.24 4.80 16.44
C ALA A 21 15.89 4.73 17.21
N PHE A 22 14.76 4.58 16.53
CA PHE A 22 13.45 4.44 17.18
C PHE A 22 13.31 3.10 17.91
N VAL A 23 13.89 2.02 17.36
CA VAL A 23 13.88 0.70 18.00
C VAL A 23 14.79 0.67 19.22
N ARG A 24 16.02 1.22 19.12
CA ARG A 24 16.98 1.22 20.23
C ARG A 24 16.65 2.24 21.32
N GLY A 25 16.08 3.37 20.94
CA GLY A 25 15.82 4.50 21.84
C GLY A 25 16.91 5.55 21.78
N LEU A 26 16.51 6.82 21.74
CA LEU A 26 17.47 7.94 21.69
C LEU A 26 18.29 8.07 22.98
N ALA A 27 17.70 7.79 24.14
CA ALA A 27 18.35 7.93 25.45
C ALA A 27 19.49 6.92 25.68
N THR A 28 19.43 5.76 25.01
CA THR A 28 20.43 4.69 25.09
C THR A 28 21.41 4.73 23.91
N SER A 29 21.08 5.46 22.84
CA SER A 29 21.94 5.58 21.66
C SER A 29 23.17 6.45 21.91
N THR A 30 24.34 5.98 21.48
CA THR A 30 25.60 6.72 21.57
C THR A 30 25.85 7.56 20.31
N PRO A 31 26.75 8.56 20.35
CA PRO A 31 27.18 9.27 19.14
C PRO A 31 27.75 8.32 18.07
N ASN A 32 28.40 7.22 18.48
CA ASN A 32 28.93 6.23 17.55
C ASN A 32 27.80 5.48 16.82
N ASP A 33 26.69 5.16 17.49
CA ASP A 33 25.51 4.55 16.87
C ASP A 33 24.89 5.46 15.78
N ARG A 34 25.06 6.78 15.92
CA ARG A 34 24.52 7.79 14.98
C ARG A 34 25.52 8.25 13.91
N LYS A 35 26.74 7.71 13.90
CA LYS A 35 27.82 8.15 12.99
C LYS A 35 27.42 8.05 11.52
N GLY A 36 26.74 6.96 11.13
CA GLY A 36 26.25 6.77 9.76
C GLY A 36 25.25 7.86 9.34
N LEU A 37 24.32 8.20 10.24
CA LEU A 37 23.32 9.25 10.02
C LEU A 37 23.95 10.64 9.91
N VAL A 38 24.99 10.93 10.70
CA VAL A 38 25.77 12.18 10.60
C VAL A 38 26.40 12.31 9.22
N VAL A 39 27.14 11.29 8.77
CA VAL A 39 27.81 11.29 7.46
C VAL A 39 26.80 11.48 6.33
N ARG A 40 25.69 10.73 6.34
CA ARG A 40 24.63 10.86 5.32
C ARG A 40 23.97 12.24 5.35
N THR A 41 23.77 12.83 6.54
CA THR A 41 23.24 14.20 6.68
C THR A 41 24.16 15.23 6.03
N GLU A 42 25.48 15.10 6.21
CA GLU A 42 26.47 15.98 5.58
C GLU A 42 26.50 15.80 4.05
N THR A 43 26.41 14.55 3.57
CA THR A 43 26.29 14.27 2.12
C THR A 43 25.06 14.94 1.52
N TRP A 44 23.90 14.84 2.18
CA TRP A 44 22.66 15.45 1.71
C TRP A 44 22.68 16.98 1.75
N GLU A 45 23.37 17.58 2.71
CA GLU A 45 23.59 19.02 2.69
C GLU A 45 24.41 19.47 1.48
N LYS A 46 25.46 18.72 1.14
CA LYS A 46 26.29 19.00 -0.06
C LYS A 46 25.50 18.79 -1.35
N ALA A 47 24.56 17.84 -1.37
CA ALA A 47 23.65 17.58 -2.49
C ALA A 47 22.44 18.54 -2.53
N ALA A 48 22.49 19.68 -1.83
CA ALA A 48 21.44 20.70 -1.77
C ALA A 48 20.06 20.23 -1.22
N ALA A 49 20.00 19.06 -0.55
CA ALA A 49 18.80 18.60 0.18
C ALA A 49 18.65 19.30 1.54
N HIS A 50 18.81 20.63 1.57
CA HIS A 50 18.96 21.43 2.79
C HIS A 50 17.79 21.30 3.76
N HIS A 51 16.56 21.14 3.26
CA HIS A 51 15.38 21.02 4.13
C HIS A 51 15.47 19.79 5.04
N VAL A 52 15.77 18.61 4.46
CA VAL A 52 15.86 17.37 5.24
C VAL A 52 17.15 17.36 6.05
N ALA A 53 18.28 17.77 5.47
CA ALA A 53 19.57 17.83 6.17
C ALA A 53 19.54 18.74 7.41
N THR A 54 18.89 19.90 7.34
CA THR A 54 18.75 20.83 8.48
C THR A 54 17.94 20.20 9.61
N ARG A 55 16.85 19.48 9.28
CA ARG A 55 16.02 18.78 10.27
C ARG A 55 16.76 17.63 10.92
N LEU A 56 17.49 16.82 10.13
CA LEU A 56 18.34 15.75 10.63
C LEU A 56 19.42 16.29 11.56
N ARG A 57 20.10 17.38 11.18
CA ARG A 57 21.11 18.02 12.03
C ARG A 57 20.53 18.55 13.33
N ALA A 58 19.36 19.17 13.29
CA ALA A 58 18.68 19.64 14.49
C ALA A 58 18.32 18.48 15.42
N ALA A 59 17.89 17.35 14.86
CA ALA A 59 17.60 16.13 15.60
C ALA A 59 18.86 15.52 16.23
N LEU A 60 19.95 15.38 15.45
CA LEU A 60 21.25 14.88 15.93
C LEU A 60 21.80 15.73 17.07
N ARG A 61 21.84 17.06 16.92
CA ARG A 61 22.29 17.98 17.98
C ARG A 61 21.44 17.88 19.25
N ALA A 62 20.13 17.69 19.10
CA ALA A 62 19.23 17.52 20.24
C ALA A 62 19.49 16.20 20.97
N ALA A 63 19.77 15.12 20.25
CA ALA A 63 20.14 13.84 20.86
C ALA A 63 21.51 13.91 21.55
N ASP A 64 22.51 14.54 20.95
CA ASP A 64 23.85 14.70 21.54
C ASP A 64 23.82 15.55 22.83
N ALA A 65 22.87 16.48 22.93
CA ALA A 65 22.65 17.31 24.12
C ALA A 65 21.68 16.69 25.15
N ASP A 66 21.18 15.46 24.94
CA ASP A 66 20.07 14.84 25.69
C ASP A 66 18.89 15.81 25.92
N ALA A 67 18.55 16.57 24.87
CA ALA A 67 17.47 17.53 24.92
C ALA A 67 16.12 16.79 25.04
N LYS A 68 15.23 17.30 25.90
CA LYS A 68 13.88 16.73 26.10
C LYS A 68 13.05 16.66 24.80
N ASP A 69 13.37 17.50 23.82
CA ASP A 69 12.68 17.57 22.52
C ASP A 69 13.36 16.75 21.40
N ALA A 70 14.39 15.94 21.72
CA ALA A 70 15.11 15.14 20.73
C ALA A 70 14.18 14.19 19.96
N ALA A 71 13.30 13.47 20.65
CA ALA A 71 12.34 12.56 20.02
C ALA A 71 11.41 13.27 19.04
N GLN A 72 10.89 14.45 19.42
CA GLN A 72 10.06 15.27 18.56
C GLN A 72 10.82 15.72 17.30
N LYS A 73 12.09 16.10 17.43
CA LYS A 73 12.93 16.52 16.30
C LYS A 73 13.26 15.36 15.36
N PHE A 74 13.51 14.16 15.89
CA PHE A 74 13.70 12.95 15.12
C PHE A 74 12.44 12.58 14.30
N LEU A 75 11.26 12.61 14.93
CA LEU A 75 9.98 12.39 14.24
C LEU A 75 9.70 13.47 13.18
N SER A 76 10.06 14.73 13.46
CA SER A 76 9.98 15.82 12.48
C SER A 76 10.94 15.60 11.30
N ALA A 77 12.17 15.13 11.54
CA ALA A 77 13.11 14.83 10.47
C ALA A 77 12.64 13.64 9.63
N TYR A 78 12.09 12.60 10.26
CA TYR A 78 11.45 11.47 9.58
C TYR A 78 10.27 11.93 8.72
N THR A 79 9.47 12.89 9.20
CA THR A 79 8.37 13.48 8.40
C THR A 79 8.89 14.16 7.14
N SER A 80 9.95 14.98 7.26
CA SER A 80 10.56 15.66 6.11
C SER A 80 11.15 14.67 5.11
N LEU A 81 11.82 13.62 5.60
CA LEU A 81 12.34 12.53 4.77
C LEU A 81 11.20 11.82 4.03
N HIS A 82 10.14 11.45 4.74
CA HIS A 82 8.98 10.75 4.16
C HIS A 82 8.27 11.57 3.08
N ALA A 83 8.07 12.87 3.33
CA ALA A 83 7.50 13.77 2.33
C ALA A 83 8.41 13.92 1.10
N PHE A 84 9.72 14.03 1.32
CA PHE A 84 10.70 14.08 0.24
C PHE A 84 10.67 12.82 -0.63
N GLU A 85 10.63 11.65 -0.01
CA GLU A 85 10.55 10.36 -0.72
C GLU A 85 9.27 10.24 -1.55
N ARG A 86 8.15 10.78 -1.04
CA ARG A 86 6.89 10.81 -1.79
C ARG A 86 6.99 11.71 -3.00
N VAL A 87 7.55 12.91 -2.85
CA VAL A 87 7.81 13.82 -3.97
C VAL A 87 8.72 13.16 -5.00
N LEU A 88 9.84 12.59 -4.57
CA LEU A 88 10.79 11.88 -5.45
C LEU A 88 10.12 10.77 -6.24
N SER A 89 9.31 9.93 -5.58
CA SER A 89 8.59 8.83 -6.22
C SER A 89 7.60 9.32 -7.29
N LEU A 90 6.94 10.45 -7.04
CA LEU A 90 6.01 11.04 -8.00
C LEU A 90 6.73 11.70 -9.16
N GLU A 91 7.87 12.36 -8.94
CA GLU A 91 8.67 12.92 -10.03
C GLU A 91 9.21 11.82 -10.95
N VAL A 92 9.69 10.71 -10.39
CA VAL A 92 10.09 9.53 -11.19
C VAL A 92 8.91 8.98 -11.98
N ALA A 93 7.73 8.88 -11.35
CA ALA A 93 6.52 8.46 -12.03
C ALA A 93 6.18 9.39 -13.22
N LYS A 94 6.15 10.71 -13.00
CA LYS A 94 5.87 11.71 -14.03
C LYS A 94 6.84 11.60 -15.20
N LEU A 95 8.14 11.47 -14.93
CA LEU A 95 9.17 11.32 -15.97
C LEU A 95 8.97 10.04 -16.79
N ALA A 96 8.64 8.92 -16.15
CA ALA A 96 8.40 7.67 -16.84
C ALA A 96 7.14 7.72 -17.72
N TRP A 97 6.05 8.31 -17.21
CA TRP A 97 4.82 8.49 -18.00
C TRP A 97 5.02 9.43 -19.19
N ALA A 98 5.75 10.54 -18.99
CA ALA A 98 6.13 11.43 -20.08
C ALA A 98 7.00 10.72 -21.13
N GLY A 99 7.96 9.89 -20.68
CA GLY A 99 8.79 9.07 -21.57
C GLY A 99 7.99 8.06 -22.38
N ARG A 100 7.01 7.41 -21.76
CA ARG A 100 6.05 6.53 -22.45
C ARG A 100 5.27 7.29 -23.51
N ARG A 101 4.74 8.47 -23.18
CA ARG A 101 3.98 9.30 -24.13
C ARG A 101 4.84 9.70 -25.33
N ALA A 102 6.06 10.18 -25.07
CA ALA A 102 7.00 10.54 -26.13
C ALA A 102 7.36 9.34 -27.04
N ALA A 103 7.45 8.12 -26.49
CA ALA A 103 7.67 6.92 -27.28
C ALA A 103 6.49 6.59 -28.19
N LEU A 104 5.25 6.80 -27.72
CA LEU A 104 4.04 6.62 -28.53
C LEU A 104 3.95 7.68 -29.64
N ASP A 105 4.22 8.94 -29.31
CA ASP A 105 4.19 10.04 -30.29
C ASP A 105 5.23 9.80 -31.40
N ALA A 106 6.43 9.32 -31.05
CA ALA A 106 7.47 8.96 -32.02
C ALA A 106 7.12 7.76 -32.91
N GLU A 107 6.22 6.87 -32.47
CA GLU A 107 5.67 5.77 -33.27
C GLU A 107 4.47 6.22 -34.12
N GLN A 108 3.85 7.37 -33.82
CA GLN A 108 2.64 7.90 -34.45
C GLN A 108 2.88 9.00 -35.50
N ASP A 109 4.14 9.38 -35.79
CA ASP A 109 4.51 10.36 -36.84
C ASP A 109 4.17 9.91 -38.30
N GLU A 110 3.22 8.98 -38.50
CA GLU A 110 2.61 8.66 -39.80
C GLU A 110 1.08 8.83 -39.89
N ASP A 111 0.32 9.23 -38.85
CA ASP A 111 -1.10 9.60 -39.05
C ASP A 111 -1.66 10.55 -37.96
N GLU A 112 -2.59 11.40 -38.40
CA GLU A 112 -3.07 12.69 -37.86
C GLU A 112 -3.46 12.84 -36.37
N GLU A 113 -3.42 14.13 -35.99
CA GLU A 113 -3.84 14.81 -34.75
C GLU A 113 -5.12 14.31 -34.06
N ALA A 114 -5.02 14.04 -32.75
CA ALA A 114 -6.16 13.87 -31.85
C ALA A 114 -6.31 15.05 -30.86
N LYS A 115 -7.54 15.59 -30.76
CA LYS A 115 -7.94 16.65 -29.82
C LYS A 115 -8.08 16.12 -28.39
N ALA A 116 -7.40 16.78 -27.45
CA ALA A 116 -7.56 16.56 -26.01
C ALA A 116 -8.93 17.03 -25.48
N ALA A 117 -9.61 16.16 -24.73
CA ALA A 117 -10.81 16.51 -23.98
C ALA A 117 -10.44 17.14 -22.61
N PRO A 118 -11.26 18.06 -22.06
CA PRO A 118 -10.94 18.73 -20.81
C PRO A 118 -11.15 17.82 -19.59
N VAL A 119 -10.20 17.87 -18.66
CA VAL A 119 -10.26 17.23 -17.35
C VAL A 119 -11.35 17.91 -16.50
N PRO A 120 -12.27 17.17 -15.85
CA PRO A 120 -13.27 17.77 -14.98
C PRO A 120 -12.62 18.40 -13.74
N ALA A 121 -12.96 19.65 -13.45
CA ALA A 121 -12.54 20.32 -12.23
C ALA A 121 -13.13 19.62 -10.99
N ALA A 122 -12.28 19.40 -9.99
CA ALA A 122 -12.67 18.83 -8.70
C ALA A 122 -13.80 19.65 -8.06
N GLN A 123 -14.95 19.03 -7.84
CA GLN A 123 -16.11 19.66 -7.20
C GLN A 123 -15.81 19.95 -5.73
N ALA A 124 -16.00 21.20 -5.33
CA ALA A 124 -15.88 21.64 -3.94
C ALA A 124 -16.97 20.98 -3.08
N GLN A 125 -16.56 20.14 -2.14
CA GLN A 125 -17.46 19.52 -1.18
C GLN A 125 -18.04 20.56 -0.19
N ALA A 126 -19.34 20.37 0.10
CA ALA A 126 -20.14 21.16 1.04
C ALA A 126 -19.49 21.27 2.43
N PRO A 127 -19.79 22.32 3.22
CA PRO A 127 -19.21 22.52 4.54
C PRO A 127 -19.53 21.33 5.46
N ALA A 128 -18.48 20.65 5.92
CA ALA A 128 -18.59 19.53 6.85
C ALA A 128 -18.84 20.03 8.27
N THR A 129 -19.88 19.49 8.91
CA THR A 129 -20.08 19.59 10.37
C THR A 129 -18.91 18.94 11.10
N MET A 130 -18.52 19.47 12.26
CA MET A 130 -17.44 18.89 13.06
C MET A 130 -17.74 17.42 13.40
N PRO A 131 -16.91 16.45 12.97
CA PRO A 131 -17.26 15.03 13.06
C PRO A 131 -17.00 14.42 14.45
N ILE A 132 -16.57 15.23 15.42
CA ILE A 132 -16.18 14.81 16.77
C ILE A 132 -17.08 15.51 17.79
N ASP A 133 -17.71 14.72 18.65
CA ASP A 133 -18.71 15.19 19.61
C ASP A 133 -18.09 15.96 20.80
N ASP A 134 -16.85 15.64 21.20
CA ASP A 134 -16.05 16.35 22.21
C ASP A 134 -14.68 16.78 21.64
N PRO A 135 -14.62 17.95 20.97
CA PRO A 135 -13.40 18.46 20.34
C PRO A 135 -12.28 18.77 21.33
N LYS A 136 -12.63 19.26 22.53
CA LYS A 136 -11.66 19.64 23.55
C LYS A 136 -10.98 18.40 24.13
N GLY A 137 -11.76 17.41 24.57
CA GLY A 137 -11.16 16.17 25.07
C GLY A 137 -10.41 15.39 24.00
N ALA A 138 -10.78 15.52 22.71
CA ALA A 138 -9.99 14.96 21.61
C ALA A 138 -8.64 15.69 21.42
N ALA A 139 -8.59 17.01 21.60
CA ALA A 139 -7.34 17.78 21.55
C ALA A 139 -6.40 17.45 22.73
N ASP A 140 -6.97 17.22 23.93
CA ASP A 140 -6.21 16.80 25.11
C ASP A 140 -5.64 15.39 24.92
N LEU A 141 -6.48 14.43 24.51
CA LEU A 141 -6.04 13.06 24.19
C LEU A 141 -4.92 13.06 23.15
N THR A 142 -5.07 13.78 22.04
CA THR A 142 -4.05 13.80 20.98
C THR A 142 -2.73 14.43 21.45
N THR A 143 -2.76 15.31 22.45
CA THR A 143 -1.54 15.81 23.11
C THR A 143 -0.84 14.71 23.90
N GLU A 144 -1.59 13.98 24.71
CA GLU A 144 -1.06 12.87 25.51
C GLU A 144 -0.51 11.74 24.63
N LEU A 145 -1.21 11.42 23.54
CA LEU A 145 -0.79 10.40 22.58
C LEU A 145 0.49 10.78 21.84
N ALA A 146 0.63 12.05 21.42
CA ALA A 146 1.86 12.53 20.80
C ALA A 146 3.06 12.38 21.76
N LYS A 147 2.86 12.73 23.04
CA LYS A 147 3.88 12.57 24.08
C LYS A 147 4.21 11.11 24.35
N LEU A 148 3.22 10.22 24.41
CA LEU A 148 3.44 8.79 24.55
C LEU A 148 4.34 8.23 23.44
N ILE A 149 4.14 8.69 22.21
CA ILE A 149 4.94 8.25 21.07
C ILE A 149 6.36 8.84 21.14
N GLU A 150 6.49 10.11 21.52
CA GLU A 150 7.79 10.74 21.75
C GLU A 150 8.58 10.03 22.86
N ASP A 151 7.91 9.63 23.95
CA ASP A 151 8.50 8.84 25.03
C ASP A 151 8.98 7.46 24.51
N LEU A 152 8.20 6.78 23.66
CA LEU A 152 8.61 5.53 23.02
C LEU A 152 9.83 5.67 22.12
N VAL A 153 9.92 6.76 21.33
CA VAL A 153 11.12 7.06 20.53
C VAL A 153 12.31 7.35 21.43
N ARG A 154 12.09 8.04 22.55
CA ARG A 154 13.16 8.36 23.50
C ARG A 154 13.71 7.11 24.18
N THR A 155 12.85 6.23 24.68
CA THR A 155 13.27 5.04 25.45
C THR A 155 13.61 3.84 24.57
N GLY A 156 13.01 3.75 23.38
CA GLY A 156 13.13 2.59 22.50
C GLY A 156 12.31 1.38 22.96
N LEU A 157 12.31 0.35 22.12
CA LEU A 157 11.67 -0.93 22.40
C LEU A 157 12.47 -1.79 23.39
N THR A 158 13.77 -1.54 23.55
CA THR A 158 14.62 -2.24 24.55
C THR A 158 14.16 -2.02 25.98
N SER A 159 13.41 -0.94 26.25
CA SER A 159 12.81 -0.64 27.54
C SER A 159 11.29 -0.87 27.57
N ALA A 160 10.69 -1.33 26.45
CA ALA A 160 9.27 -1.63 26.40
C ALA A 160 8.95 -2.86 27.25
N THR A 161 7.73 -2.90 27.78
CA THR A 161 7.23 -3.99 28.63
C THR A 161 5.77 -4.31 28.31
N ALA A 162 5.20 -5.33 28.96
CA ALA A 162 3.76 -5.61 28.89
C ALA A 162 2.92 -4.37 29.28
N ALA A 163 3.37 -3.55 30.23
CA ALA A 163 2.70 -2.31 30.62
C ALA A 163 2.67 -1.29 29.46
N THR A 164 3.72 -1.27 28.63
CA THR A 164 3.74 -0.44 27.41
C THR A 164 2.62 -0.84 26.45
N ARG A 165 2.43 -2.16 26.26
CA ARG A 165 1.34 -2.69 25.41
C ARG A 165 -0.05 -2.34 25.97
N THR A 166 -0.25 -2.50 27.27
CA THR A 166 -1.52 -2.12 27.93
C THR A 166 -1.83 -0.64 27.74
N LYS A 167 -0.82 0.23 27.85
CA LYS A 167 -0.98 1.68 27.65
C LYS A 167 -1.35 2.00 26.19
N LEU A 168 -0.70 1.36 25.22
CA LEU A 168 -1.02 1.52 23.79
C LEU A 168 -2.42 1.00 23.44
N ASP A 169 -2.84 -0.12 24.02
CA ASP A 169 -4.19 -0.67 23.84
C ASP A 169 -5.28 0.26 24.40
N ALA A 170 -5.06 0.82 25.60
CA ALA A 170 -5.96 1.81 26.18
C ALA A 170 -6.05 3.08 25.31
N ALA A 171 -4.91 3.58 24.83
CA ALA A 171 -4.81 4.69 23.91
C ALA A 171 -5.58 4.44 22.59
N PHE A 172 -5.43 3.24 22.01
CA PHE A 172 -6.17 2.82 20.83
C PHE A 172 -7.69 2.82 21.05
N LYS A 173 -8.15 2.22 22.15
CA LYS A 173 -9.58 2.14 22.50
C LYS A 173 -10.18 3.52 22.69
N GLU A 174 -9.46 4.42 23.36
CA GLU A 174 -9.90 5.79 23.61
C GLU A 174 -9.92 6.64 22.32
N ALA A 175 -8.91 6.51 21.44
CA ALA A 175 -8.93 7.15 20.13
C ALA A 175 -10.12 6.68 19.28
N SER A 176 -10.40 5.37 19.30
CA SER A 176 -11.53 4.78 18.58
C SER A 176 -12.88 5.27 19.11
N ARG A 177 -13.04 5.34 20.44
CA ARG A 177 -14.25 5.89 21.10
C ARG A 177 -14.54 7.32 20.67
N ARG A 178 -13.50 8.11 20.39
CA ARG A 178 -13.59 9.50 19.91
C ARG A 178 -13.65 9.64 18.39
N LYS A 179 -13.89 8.55 17.66
CA LYS A 179 -13.98 8.52 16.18
C LYS A 179 -12.67 8.94 15.48
N LEU A 180 -11.52 8.83 16.15
CA LEU A 180 -10.19 9.05 15.57
C LEU A 180 -9.67 7.76 14.92
N LEU A 181 -10.38 7.25 13.92
CA LEU A 181 -10.23 5.89 13.43
C LEU A 181 -8.85 5.63 12.79
N ARG A 182 -8.31 6.59 12.02
CA ARG A 182 -6.95 6.46 11.44
C ARG A 182 -5.87 6.36 12.51
N LEU A 183 -6.01 7.15 13.58
CA LEU A 183 -5.08 7.16 14.71
C LEU A 183 -5.20 5.85 15.49
N GLY A 184 -6.43 5.41 15.79
CA GLY A 184 -6.68 4.12 16.44
C GLY A 184 -6.07 2.95 15.65
N ALA A 185 -6.31 2.89 14.34
CA ALA A 185 -5.74 1.85 13.49
C ALA A 185 -4.20 1.85 13.51
N SER A 186 -3.57 3.03 13.48
CA SER A 186 -2.11 3.15 13.53
C SER A 186 -1.55 2.70 14.88
N LEU A 187 -2.18 3.10 15.99
CA LEU A 187 -1.79 2.68 17.35
C LEU A 187 -1.93 1.17 17.56
N ARG A 188 -2.95 0.53 16.97
CA ARG A 188 -3.10 -0.93 16.99
C ARG A 188 -1.87 -1.61 16.38
N TYR A 189 -1.42 -1.15 15.21
CA TYR A 189 -0.23 -1.72 14.56
C TYR A 189 1.06 -1.44 15.33
N VAL A 190 1.20 -0.28 15.97
CA VAL A 190 2.33 -0.03 16.90
C VAL A 190 2.32 -1.06 18.03
N ASN A 191 1.17 -1.31 18.65
CA ASN A 191 1.04 -2.29 19.73
C ASN A 191 1.32 -3.73 19.28
N GLU A 192 0.96 -4.09 18.04
CA GLU A 192 1.30 -5.39 17.45
C GLU A 192 2.81 -5.54 17.25
N GLU A 193 3.51 -4.53 16.73
CA GLU A 193 4.97 -4.58 16.58
C GLU A 193 5.70 -4.63 17.92
N VAL A 194 5.25 -3.87 18.91
CA VAL A 194 5.79 -3.95 20.29
C VAL A 194 5.58 -5.36 20.83
N GLY A 195 4.42 -5.97 20.56
CA GLY A 195 4.14 -7.37 20.90
C GLY A 195 5.15 -8.33 20.27
N ARG A 196 5.37 -8.23 18.96
CA ARG A 196 6.31 -9.06 18.20
C ARG A 196 7.75 -8.90 18.74
N PHE A 197 8.16 -7.67 19.01
CA PHE A 197 9.49 -7.39 19.58
C PHE A 197 9.67 -8.04 20.96
N LEU A 198 8.69 -7.89 21.85
CA LEU A 198 8.77 -8.43 23.21
C LEU A 198 8.73 -9.96 23.26
N SER A 199 8.13 -10.61 22.26
CA SER A 199 8.08 -12.07 22.15
C SER A 199 9.23 -12.65 21.32
N ASP A 200 10.19 -11.84 20.88
CA ASP A 200 11.25 -12.25 19.92
C ASP A 200 10.67 -12.95 18.68
N ASP A 201 9.54 -12.45 18.19
CA ASP A 201 8.88 -12.97 17.00
C ASP A 201 9.70 -12.54 15.78
N GLY A 202 10.27 -13.51 15.05
CA GLY A 202 11.07 -13.29 13.84
C GLY A 202 10.33 -12.56 12.71
N SER A 203 9.03 -12.27 12.86
CA SER A 203 8.26 -11.40 11.97
C SER A 203 8.24 -9.92 12.35
N PHE A 204 8.87 -9.51 13.47
CA PHE A 204 9.08 -8.11 13.82
C PHE A 204 9.79 -7.36 12.68
N ALA A 205 9.33 -6.14 12.38
CA ALA A 205 9.96 -5.31 11.36
C ALA A 205 10.10 -3.86 11.86
N SER A 206 11.35 -3.41 12.04
CA SER A 206 11.69 -2.03 12.44
C SER A 206 10.99 -0.99 11.58
N ARG A 207 11.00 -1.21 10.26
CA ARG A 207 10.34 -0.38 9.26
C ARG A 207 8.85 -0.22 9.50
N ARG A 208 8.16 -1.33 9.77
CA ARG A 208 6.71 -1.34 10.03
C ARG A 208 6.39 -0.65 11.35
N TYR A 209 7.18 -0.90 12.39
CA TYR A 209 7.08 -0.23 13.67
C TYR A 209 7.23 1.27 13.53
N ALA A 210 8.34 1.73 12.95
CA ALA A 210 8.64 3.15 12.77
C ALA A 210 7.58 3.86 11.92
N PHE A 211 7.12 3.21 10.84
CA PHE A 211 6.04 3.74 9.99
C PHE A 211 4.76 4.01 10.79
N PHE A 212 4.24 3.02 11.52
CA PHE A 212 3.00 3.21 12.29
C PHE A 212 3.18 4.12 13.51
N LEU A 213 4.37 4.11 14.12
CA LEU A 213 4.72 5.01 15.22
C LEU A 213 4.72 6.46 14.76
N HIS A 214 5.44 6.76 13.67
CA HIS A 214 5.47 8.08 13.03
C HIS A 214 4.08 8.53 12.57
N ARG A 215 3.34 7.64 11.89
CA ARG A 215 1.96 7.95 11.44
C ARG A 215 1.05 8.29 12.61
N SER A 216 1.14 7.55 13.73
CA SER A 216 0.37 7.85 14.94
C SER A 216 0.71 9.24 15.50
N TRP A 217 2.00 9.61 15.49
CA TRP A 217 2.44 10.93 15.96
C TRP A 217 1.94 12.06 15.06
N LEU A 218 2.05 11.88 13.74
CA LEU A 218 1.60 12.84 12.75
C LEU A 218 0.08 13.05 12.80
N LEU A 219 -0.69 11.97 12.93
CA LEU A 219 -2.15 12.02 13.08
C LEU A 219 -2.55 12.72 14.38
N ALA A 220 -1.89 12.43 15.50
CA ALA A 220 -2.17 13.08 16.77
C ALA A 220 -1.88 14.59 16.70
N ARG A 221 -0.68 14.98 16.22
CA ARG A 221 -0.27 16.38 16.06
C ARG A 221 -1.15 17.14 15.07
N GLY A 222 -1.43 16.55 13.92
CA GLY A 222 -2.29 17.13 12.88
C GLY A 222 -3.73 17.32 13.36
N THR A 223 -4.29 16.32 14.06
CA THR A 223 -5.65 16.41 14.59
C THR A 223 -5.75 17.50 15.65
N LYS A 224 -4.78 17.57 16.57
CA LYS A 224 -4.70 18.66 17.55
C LYS A 224 -4.66 20.02 16.87
N PHE A 225 -3.81 20.17 15.85
CA PHE A 225 -3.70 21.42 15.09
C PHE A 225 -5.04 21.79 14.45
N ALA A 226 -5.69 20.85 13.76
CA ALA A 226 -6.96 21.05 13.10
C ALA A 226 -8.07 21.46 14.08
N LEU A 227 -8.19 20.75 15.21
CA LEU A 227 -9.13 21.07 16.29
C LEU A 227 -8.89 22.47 16.87
N THR A 228 -7.63 22.81 17.14
CA THR A 228 -7.25 24.14 17.68
C THR A 228 -7.57 25.27 16.70
N LYS A 229 -7.49 24.99 15.39
CA LYS A 229 -7.81 25.95 14.33
C LYS A 229 -9.29 25.98 13.95
N GLY A 230 -10.10 25.05 14.48
CA GLY A 230 -11.49 24.89 14.07
C GLY A 230 -11.65 24.43 12.61
N ASP A 231 -10.62 23.81 12.03
CA ASP A 231 -10.64 23.34 10.63
C ASP A 231 -11.38 22.01 10.52
N THR A 232 -12.70 22.07 10.32
CA THR A 232 -13.55 20.89 10.27
C THR A 232 -13.22 19.95 9.11
N ARG A 233 -12.73 20.51 7.98
CA ARG A 233 -12.31 19.72 6.82
C ARG A 233 -11.07 18.90 7.13
N LEU A 234 -10.07 19.52 7.74
CA LEU A 234 -8.86 18.82 8.16
C LEU A 234 -9.12 17.84 9.30
N VAL A 235 -10.02 18.16 10.24
CA VAL A 235 -10.44 17.19 11.26
C VAL A 235 -11.06 15.97 10.58
N ALA A 236 -12.00 16.15 9.65
CA ALA A 236 -12.64 15.04 8.95
C ALA A 236 -11.64 14.18 8.16
N SER A 237 -10.68 14.79 7.46
CA SER A 237 -9.68 14.03 6.69
C SER A 237 -8.71 13.24 7.59
N LEU A 238 -8.42 13.74 8.79
CA LEU A 238 -7.54 13.08 9.75
C LEU A 238 -8.27 12.05 10.64
N SER A 239 -9.56 12.24 10.91
CA SER A 239 -10.35 11.35 11.76
C SER A 239 -10.98 10.19 10.99
N ALA A 240 -11.49 10.44 9.78
CA ALA A 240 -12.24 9.45 9.01
C ALA A 240 -11.32 8.40 8.40
N GLY A 241 -11.83 7.17 8.26
CA GLY A 241 -11.25 6.16 7.37
C GLY A 241 -11.49 6.51 5.89
N GLY A 242 -11.00 7.68 5.45
CA GLY A 242 -10.72 8.11 4.07
C GLY A 242 -11.86 8.18 3.03
N GLY A 243 -12.92 7.37 3.11
CA GLY A 243 -13.86 7.19 2.02
C GLY A 243 -15.31 7.55 2.35
N PRO A 244 -16.14 7.86 1.34
CA PRO A 244 -17.59 7.87 1.49
C PRO A 244 -18.08 6.49 1.98
N PRO A 245 -19.24 6.40 2.64
CA PRO A 245 -19.80 5.11 3.02
C PRO A 245 -20.02 4.22 1.78
N PRO A 246 -19.98 2.87 1.93
CA PRO A 246 -20.27 1.97 0.83
C PRO A 246 -21.63 2.27 0.21
N LYS A 247 -21.68 2.41 -1.12
CA LYS A 247 -22.89 2.60 -1.90
C LYS A 247 -23.46 1.24 -2.31
N PRO A 248 -24.74 0.93 -2.05
CA PRO A 248 -25.37 -0.27 -2.59
C PRO A 248 -25.35 -0.24 -4.13
N VAL A 249 -25.00 -1.37 -4.75
CA VAL A 249 -24.92 -1.53 -6.22
C VAL A 249 -25.76 -2.70 -6.75
N GLY A 250 -26.50 -3.36 -5.86
CA GLY A 250 -27.44 -4.44 -6.23
C GLY A 250 -26.73 -5.75 -6.57
N THR A 251 -27.12 -6.38 -7.67
CA THR A 251 -26.51 -7.64 -8.13
C THR A 251 -25.43 -7.38 -9.17
N LEU A 252 -24.23 -7.90 -8.98
CA LEU A 252 -23.14 -7.81 -9.95
C LEU A 252 -22.75 -9.20 -10.45
N GLY A 253 -22.48 -9.33 -11.74
CA GLY A 253 -21.68 -10.42 -12.28
C GLY A 253 -20.26 -9.92 -12.48
N VAL A 254 -19.29 -10.65 -11.92
CA VAL A 254 -17.87 -10.29 -11.97
C VAL A 254 -17.01 -11.47 -12.41
N VAL A 255 -15.87 -11.17 -13.00
CA VAL A 255 -14.80 -12.14 -13.29
C VAL A 255 -13.50 -11.67 -12.66
N THR A 256 -12.65 -12.61 -12.22
CA THR A 256 -11.35 -12.29 -11.63
C THR A 256 -10.28 -12.30 -12.70
N ILE A 257 -9.54 -11.21 -12.85
CA ILE A 257 -8.42 -11.10 -13.81
C ILE A 257 -7.05 -11.23 -13.16
N GLY A 258 -6.94 -10.98 -11.85
CA GLY A 258 -5.70 -11.15 -11.11
C GLY A 258 -5.94 -11.32 -9.61
N ILE A 259 -4.99 -11.98 -8.94
CA ILE A 259 -5.05 -12.21 -7.50
C ILE A 259 -3.70 -11.79 -6.90
N GLN A 260 -3.74 -10.83 -5.98
CA GLN A 260 -2.57 -10.41 -5.22
C GLN A 260 -2.57 -11.15 -3.88
N LYS A 261 -1.52 -11.93 -3.62
CA LYS A 261 -1.32 -12.66 -2.37
C LYS A 261 -0.28 -11.95 -1.51
N ARG A 262 -0.63 -11.64 -0.27
CA ARG A 262 0.30 -11.08 0.74
C ARG A 262 0.31 -11.97 1.97
N VAL A 263 1.49 -12.50 2.31
CA VAL A 263 1.65 -13.46 3.42
C VAL A 263 2.64 -12.90 4.43
N THR A 264 2.29 -13.03 5.71
CA THR A 264 3.20 -12.82 6.84
C THR A 264 3.14 -14.05 7.76
N ALA A 265 3.87 -14.05 8.87
CA ALA A 265 3.81 -15.13 9.85
C ALA A 265 2.39 -15.33 10.42
N SER A 266 1.63 -14.25 10.62
CA SER A 266 0.32 -14.26 11.30
C SER A 266 -0.86 -13.91 10.39
N LEU A 267 -0.62 -13.61 9.12
CA LEU A 267 -1.65 -13.13 8.19
C LEU A 267 -1.50 -13.75 6.79
N ALA A 268 -2.62 -14.08 6.16
CA ALA A 268 -2.73 -14.25 4.72
C ALA A 268 -3.81 -13.29 4.18
N ALA A 269 -3.44 -12.44 3.23
CA ALA A 269 -4.36 -11.50 2.59
C ALA A 269 -4.39 -11.73 1.08
N PHE A 270 -5.58 -11.65 0.51
CA PHE A 270 -5.85 -11.81 -0.91
C PHE A 270 -6.64 -10.62 -1.43
N ASP A 271 -6.14 -9.96 -2.46
CA ASP A 271 -6.89 -8.96 -3.22
C ASP A 271 -7.22 -9.52 -4.60
N PHE A 272 -8.51 -9.73 -4.86
CA PHE A 272 -9.04 -10.15 -6.14
C PHE A 272 -9.30 -8.91 -7.00
N ARG A 273 -8.64 -8.85 -8.15
CA ARG A 273 -8.86 -7.83 -9.19
C ARG A 273 -9.97 -8.33 -10.10
N LEU A 274 -11.11 -7.67 -10.02
CA LEU A 274 -12.34 -8.07 -10.66
C LEU A 274 -12.69 -7.12 -11.81
N ARG A 275 -13.44 -7.64 -12.77
CA ARG A 275 -14.09 -6.87 -13.83
C ARG A 275 -15.59 -7.12 -13.77
N VAL A 276 -16.38 -6.05 -13.79
CA VAL A 276 -17.85 -6.14 -13.82
C VAL A 276 -18.29 -6.48 -15.24
N ILE A 277 -19.00 -7.58 -15.39
CA ILE A 277 -19.52 -8.06 -16.68
C ILE A 277 -21.05 -7.94 -16.77
N THR A 278 -21.75 -7.94 -15.64
CA THR A 278 -23.18 -7.63 -15.58
C THR A 278 -23.48 -6.73 -14.38
N SER A 279 -24.34 -5.75 -14.58
CA SER A 279 -24.78 -4.82 -13.53
C SER A 279 -26.16 -4.23 -13.87
N PRO A 280 -27.00 -3.94 -12.86
CA PRO A 280 -28.21 -3.13 -13.01
C PRO A 280 -27.94 -1.71 -13.51
N THR A 281 -26.72 -1.21 -13.32
CA THR A 281 -26.32 0.15 -13.72
C THR A 281 -25.28 0.06 -14.82
N SER A 282 -25.56 0.63 -15.98
CA SER A 282 -24.66 0.60 -17.15
C SER A 282 -23.30 1.22 -16.88
N GLU A 283 -23.21 2.20 -15.97
CA GLU A 283 -21.97 2.88 -15.58
C GLU A 283 -20.91 1.96 -14.96
N LEU A 284 -21.33 0.83 -14.37
CA LEU A 284 -20.43 -0.13 -13.73
C LEU A 284 -19.91 -1.18 -14.69
N LEU A 285 -20.48 -1.36 -15.88
CA LEU A 285 -20.03 -2.38 -16.82
C LEU A 285 -18.58 -2.12 -17.25
N GLY A 286 -17.76 -3.17 -17.25
CA GLY A 286 -16.33 -3.12 -17.55
C GLY A 286 -15.47 -2.52 -16.44
N LYS A 287 -16.05 -1.93 -15.39
CA LYS A 287 -15.27 -1.28 -14.32
C LYS A 287 -14.46 -2.27 -13.49
N ALA A 288 -13.29 -1.82 -13.06
CA ALA A 288 -12.41 -2.56 -12.16
C ALA A 288 -12.96 -2.52 -10.73
N LEU A 289 -13.05 -3.68 -10.08
CA LEU A 289 -13.32 -3.77 -8.66
C LEU A 289 -12.21 -4.51 -7.94
N VAL A 290 -11.97 -4.16 -6.67
CA VAL A 290 -11.09 -4.91 -5.78
C VAL A 290 -11.94 -5.53 -4.68
N PHE A 291 -11.83 -6.84 -4.51
CA PHE A 291 -12.38 -7.54 -3.35
C PHE A 291 -11.24 -8.07 -2.50
N SER A 292 -11.27 -7.87 -1.19
CA SER A 292 -10.18 -8.30 -0.31
C SER A 292 -10.65 -9.20 0.80
N LEU A 293 -9.86 -10.24 1.06
CA LEU A 293 -10.02 -11.14 2.19
C LEU A 293 -8.74 -11.19 3.00
N VAL A 294 -8.89 -11.24 4.32
CA VAL A 294 -7.79 -11.26 5.27
C VAL A 294 -8.05 -12.36 6.28
N PHE A 295 -7.09 -13.26 6.43
CA PHE A 295 -7.15 -14.41 7.32
C PHE A 295 -6.03 -14.35 8.36
N ALA A 296 -6.35 -14.74 9.59
CA ALA A 296 -5.32 -15.05 10.59
C ALA A 296 -4.63 -16.37 10.19
N ARG A 297 -3.31 -16.31 10.01
CA ARG A 297 -2.51 -17.42 9.49
C ARG A 297 -1.77 -18.17 10.60
N LYS A 298 -1.67 -19.49 10.46
CA LYS A 298 -0.74 -20.37 11.19
C LYS A 298 0.48 -20.65 10.31
N ALA A 299 1.68 -20.65 10.89
CA ALA A 299 2.95 -20.66 10.15
C ALA A 299 3.13 -21.84 9.17
N GLU A 300 2.53 -23.00 9.48
CA GLU A 300 2.66 -24.25 8.69
C GLU A 300 1.53 -24.45 7.67
N VAL A 301 0.53 -23.57 7.66
CA VAL A 301 -0.60 -23.68 6.73
C VAL A 301 -0.30 -22.86 5.47
N PRO A 302 -0.34 -23.47 4.27
CA PRO A 302 -0.24 -22.73 3.01
C PRO A 302 -1.31 -21.65 2.93
N ALA A 303 -0.96 -20.47 2.41
CA ALA A 303 -1.88 -19.33 2.40
C ALA A 303 -3.15 -19.64 1.57
N GLU A 304 -2.99 -20.37 0.47
CA GLU A 304 -4.06 -20.76 -0.45
C GLU A 304 -5.10 -21.66 0.22
N ALA A 305 -4.71 -22.40 1.26
CA ALA A 305 -5.63 -23.24 2.03
C ALA A 305 -6.77 -22.42 2.64
N TYR A 306 -6.50 -21.17 3.04
CA TYR A 306 -7.50 -20.27 3.58
C TYR A 306 -8.61 -19.91 2.57
N LEU A 307 -8.36 -20.03 1.27
CA LEU A 307 -9.37 -19.82 0.23
C LEU A 307 -10.45 -20.91 0.22
N HIS A 308 -10.24 -22.02 0.92
CA HIS A 308 -11.23 -23.09 1.06
C HIS A 308 -12.15 -22.90 2.26
N LEU A 309 -11.88 -21.91 3.12
CA LEU A 309 -12.67 -21.67 4.33
C LEU A 309 -13.98 -20.96 4.00
N PRO A 310 -15.12 -21.46 4.50
CA PRO A 310 -16.42 -20.84 4.26
C PRO A 310 -16.47 -19.45 4.89
N GLN A 311 -17.00 -18.49 4.15
CA GLN A 311 -17.27 -17.14 4.63
C GLN A 311 -18.67 -17.05 5.26
N PRO A 312 -18.96 -16.02 6.06
CA PRO A 312 -20.30 -15.78 6.62
C PRO A 312 -21.42 -15.79 5.56
N GLN A 313 -21.11 -15.36 4.33
CA GLN A 313 -22.02 -15.38 3.18
C GLN A 313 -22.15 -16.76 2.51
N LYS A 314 -21.68 -17.84 3.15
CA LYS A 314 -21.82 -19.25 2.74
C LYS A 314 -21.18 -19.61 1.40
N TYR A 315 -20.04 -19.00 1.08
CA TYR A 315 -19.21 -19.35 -0.08
C TYR A 315 -17.77 -19.64 0.33
N ALA A 316 -17.02 -20.35 -0.52
CA ALA A 316 -15.58 -20.53 -0.37
C ALA A 316 -14.84 -19.62 -1.36
N PRO A 317 -13.89 -18.78 -0.90
CA PRO A 317 -13.19 -17.82 -1.76
C PRO A 317 -12.46 -18.40 -2.97
N LYS A 318 -12.14 -19.70 -2.95
CA LYS A 318 -11.55 -20.41 -4.10
C LYS A 318 -12.37 -20.25 -5.38
N LEU A 319 -13.67 -19.99 -5.31
CA LEU A 319 -14.50 -19.72 -6.50
C LEU A 319 -13.96 -18.55 -7.33
N PHE A 320 -13.30 -17.57 -6.70
CA PHE A 320 -12.72 -16.44 -7.44
C PHE A 320 -11.47 -16.81 -8.23
N ARG A 321 -10.93 -18.04 -8.08
CA ARG A 321 -9.88 -18.59 -8.94
C ARG A 321 -10.45 -19.23 -10.21
N ASN A 322 -11.73 -19.55 -10.22
CA ASN A 322 -12.34 -20.26 -11.32
C ASN A 322 -12.56 -19.31 -12.49
N LYS A 323 -12.41 -19.81 -13.72
CA LYS A 323 -12.64 -19.06 -14.96
C LYS A 323 -14.15 -18.94 -15.25
N THR A 324 -14.93 -18.54 -14.24
CA THR A 324 -16.40 -18.51 -14.25
C THR A 324 -16.91 -17.12 -13.87
N VAL A 325 -18.17 -16.86 -14.24
CA VAL A 325 -18.87 -15.66 -13.79
C VAL A 325 -19.27 -15.83 -12.33
N ILE A 326 -18.84 -14.93 -11.46
CA ILE A 326 -19.25 -14.89 -10.07
C ILE A 326 -20.39 -13.89 -9.91
N THR A 327 -21.54 -14.35 -9.41
CA THR A 327 -22.69 -13.49 -9.13
C THR A 327 -22.66 -13.09 -7.66
N VAL A 328 -22.68 -11.78 -7.40
CA VAL A 328 -22.73 -11.20 -6.06
C VAL A 328 -24.04 -10.43 -5.93
N THR A 329 -24.92 -10.86 -5.03
CA THR A 329 -26.19 -10.14 -4.74
C THR A 329 -26.06 -9.30 -3.49
N ASP A 330 -26.90 -8.25 -3.37
CA ASP A 330 -26.84 -7.25 -2.30
C ASP A 330 -25.41 -6.71 -2.10
N ALA A 331 -24.71 -6.46 -3.20
CA ALA A 331 -23.37 -5.91 -3.21
C ALA A 331 -23.40 -4.42 -2.84
N ALA A 332 -22.36 -3.98 -2.13
CA ALA A 332 -22.05 -2.58 -1.95
C ALA A 332 -20.63 -2.30 -2.45
N MET A 333 -20.35 -1.06 -2.81
CA MET A 333 -19.05 -0.63 -3.32
C MET A 333 -18.61 0.65 -2.62
N LEU A 334 -17.34 0.70 -2.21
CA LEU A 334 -16.65 1.94 -1.90
C LEU A 334 -16.08 2.50 -3.21
N PRO A 335 -16.67 3.55 -3.80
CA PRO A 335 -16.22 4.07 -5.08
C PRO A 335 -14.80 4.65 -4.97
N ASP A 336 -14.03 4.48 -6.03
CA ASP A 336 -12.79 5.21 -6.26
C ASP A 336 -12.97 6.31 -7.31
N ASP A 337 -11.88 7.03 -7.58
CA ASP A 337 -11.79 8.09 -8.59
C ASP A 337 -11.78 7.59 -10.04
N ARG A 338 -11.70 6.26 -10.25
CA ARG A 338 -11.69 5.59 -11.56
C ARG A 338 -13.09 5.14 -12.01
N GLY A 339 -14.10 5.41 -11.18
CA GLY A 339 -15.48 4.95 -11.39
C GLY A 339 -15.71 3.49 -11.04
N GLY A 340 -14.68 2.78 -10.56
CA GLY A 340 -14.76 1.45 -9.99
C GLY A 340 -14.75 1.54 -8.48
N GLY A 341 -14.03 0.61 -7.83
CA GLY A 341 -13.74 0.71 -6.41
C GLY A 341 -13.59 -0.61 -5.69
N ARG A 342 -13.86 -0.60 -4.38
CA ARG A 342 -13.72 -1.77 -3.52
C ARG A 342 -15.08 -2.40 -3.25
N LEU A 343 -15.22 -3.67 -3.61
CA LEU A 343 -16.41 -4.47 -3.32
C LEU A 343 -16.50 -4.73 -1.81
N VAL A 344 -17.69 -4.53 -1.25
CA VAL A 344 -18.02 -4.75 0.15
C VAL A 344 -19.21 -5.71 0.22
N LEU A 345 -19.04 -6.78 0.98
CA LEU A 345 -20.10 -7.76 1.24
C LEU A 345 -20.71 -7.52 2.61
N GLY A 346 -22.02 -7.30 2.64
CA GLY A 346 -22.79 -7.22 3.88
C GLY A 346 -23.21 -8.59 4.40
N PRO A 347 -23.87 -8.66 5.56
CA PRO A 347 -24.41 -9.91 6.10
C PRO A 347 -25.47 -10.59 5.21
N LYS A 348 -26.15 -9.82 4.35
CA LYS A 348 -27.19 -10.31 3.44
C LYS A 348 -26.66 -10.72 2.07
N SER A 349 -25.45 -10.30 1.72
CA SER A 349 -24.88 -10.57 0.40
C SER A 349 -24.73 -12.07 0.17
N THR A 350 -24.98 -12.51 -1.06
CA THR A 350 -24.69 -13.89 -1.48
C THR A 350 -23.69 -13.88 -2.61
N VAL A 351 -22.84 -14.91 -2.67
CA VAL A 351 -21.82 -15.09 -3.71
C VAL A 351 -22.02 -16.48 -4.30
N THR A 352 -22.31 -16.55 -5.59
CA THR A 352 -22.55 -17.81 -6.29
C THR A 352 -21.69 -17.92 -7.54
N GLU A 353 -21.24 -19.14 -7.81
CA GLU A 353 -20.52 -19.46 -9.04
C GLU A 353 -21.51 -19.72 -10.17
N GLY A 354 -21.25 -19.10 -11.32
CA GLY A 354 -22.03 -19.23 -12.54
C GLY A 354 -21.34 -20.12 -13.58
N LYS A 355 -21.63 -19.84 -14.86
CA LYS A 355 -21.04 -20.58 -15.99
C LYS A 355 -19.60 -20.14 -16.24
N ARG A 356 -18.86 -20.98 -16.98
CA ARG A 356 -17.58 -20.59 -17.58
C ARG A 356 -17.75 -19.29 -18.35
N PHE A 357 -16.77 -18.40 -18.20
CA PHE A 357 -16.70 -17.16 -18.94
C PHE A 357 -15.70 -17.33 -20.08
N ASP A 358 -16.06 -16.90 -21.29
CA ASP A 358 -15.23 -17.06 -22.49
C ASP A 358 -14.88 -15.70 -23.15
N GLY A 359 -15.48 -14.59 -22.70
CA GLY A 359 -15.30 -13.24 -23.28
C GLY A 359 -14.13 -12.45 -22.69
N TRP A 360 -13.00 -13.08 -22.40
CA TRP A 360 -11.93 -12.48 -21.59
C TRP A 360 -11.27 -11.25 -22.21
N GLY A 361 -11.01 -11.26 -23.52
CA GLY A 361 -10.25 -10.21 -24.21
C GLY A 361 -10.85 -8.80 -24.03
N GLU A 362 -12.17 -8.68 -23.98
CA GLU A 362 -12.88 -7.39 -23.81
C GLU A 362 -12.64 -6.76 -22.43
N HIS A 363 -12.17 -7.54 -21.45
CA HIS A 363 -12.01 -7.11 -20.06
C HIS A 363 -10.54 -6.93 -19.64
N TYR A 364 -9.61 -7.18 -20.56
CA TYR A 364 -8.17 -6.99 -20.37
C TYR A 364 -7.70 -5.56 -20.66
N GLY A 365 -8.61 -4.61 -20.84
CA GLY A 365 -8.27 -3.20 -20.97
C GLY A 365 -7.66 -2.60 -19.69
N TRP A 366 -6.79 -1.61 -19.89
CA TRP A 366 -6.27 -0.72 -18.85
C TRP A 366 -6.24 0.73 -19.36
N ASP A 367 -6.13 1.69 -18.43
CA ASP A 367 -6.26 3.12 -18.69
C ASP A 367 -4.93 3.85 -18.40
N PRO A 368 -3.97 3.83 -19.35
CA PRO A 368 -2.68 4.47 -19.15
C PRO A 368 -2.77 6.00 -19.07
N ASP A 369 -3.64 6.62 -19.86
CA ASP A 369 -3.77 8.09 -19.90
C ASP A 369 -4.40 8.61 -18.60
N GLY A 370 -5.40 7.90 -18.07
CA GLY A 370 -5.93 8.21 -16.75
C GLY A 370 -4.93 7.95 -15.63
N ALA A 371 -4.09 6.91 -15.73
CA ALA A 371 -3.02 6.66 -14.77
C ALA A 371 -2.01 7.82 -14.75
N GLU A 372 -1.58 8.30 -15.93
CA GLU A 372 -0.72 9.47 -16.06
C GLU A 372 -1.40 10.73 -15.51
N ALA A 373 -2.67 10.99 -15.85
CA ALA A 373 -3.41 12.15 -15.35
C ALA A 373 -3.52 12.16 -13.81
N ARG A 374 -3.73 10.99 -13.19
CA ARG A 374 -3.73 10.85 -11.73
C ARG A 374 -2.35 11.12 -11.13
N VAL A 375 -1.27 10.63 -11.74
CA VAL A 375 0.11 10.93 -11.29
C VAL A 375 0.42 12.43 -11.40
N LEU A 376 0.01 13.09 -12.48
CA LEU A 376 0.25 14.51 -12.70
C LEU A 376 -0.53 15.40 -11.74
N SER A 377 -1.74 14.99 -11.37
CA SER A 377 -2.64 15.76 -10.48
C SER A 377 -2.48 15.44 -8.99
N HIS A 378 -1.77 14.36 -8.63
CA HIS A 378 -1.62 13.96 -7.23
C HIS A 378 -0.77 14.95 -6.43
N ALA A 379 -1.34 15.44 -5.33
CA ALA A 379 -0.63 16.27 -4.36
C ALA A 379 -0.04 15.39 -3.24
N PRO A 380 1.29 15.25 -3.13
CA PRO A 380 1.90 14.41 -2.12
C PRO A 380 1.60 14.90 -0.70
N SER A 381 1.27 13.98 0.20
CA SER A 381 1.15 14.23 1.62
C SER A 381 1.98 13.25 2.45
N PRO A 382 2.45 13.65 3.65
CA PRO A 382 3.19 12.77 4.55
C PRO A 382 2.31 11.67 5.19
N LEU A 383 1.01 11.64 4.88
CA LEU A 383 0.10 10.56 5.28
C LEU A 383 -0.23 9.62 4.12
N ASP A 384 0.32 9.86 2.93
CA ASP A 384 0.10 9.03 1.76
C ASP A 384 0.73 7.66 1.96
N LEU A 385 0.03 6.62 1.54
CA LEU A 385 0.63 5.29 1.38
C LEU A 385 1.11 5.13 -0.06
N ALA A 386 2.23 4.46 -0.26
CA ALA A 386 2.72 4.15 -1.61
C ALA A 386 1.63 3.46 -2.47
N VAL A 387 0.88 2.55 -1.85
CA VAL A 387 -0.18 1.75 -2.47
C VAL A 387 -1.52 2.49 -2.63
N GLU A 388 -1.65 3.73 -2.14
CA GLU A 388 -2.86 4.53 -2.39
C GLU A 388 -2.96 4.96 -3.86
N MET A 389 -1.82 5.13 -4.54
CA MET A 389 -1.74 5.36 -5.99
C MET A 389 -1.37 4.08 -6.75
N GLN A 390 -2.08 2.99 -6.46
CA GLN A 390 -1.88 1.75 -7.18
C GLN A 390 -2.67 1.77 -8.49
N GLU A 391 -2.02 1.53 -9.62
CA GLU A 391 -2.63 1.42 -10.94
C GLU A 391 -2.59 -0.02 -11.45
N GLU A 392 -3.53 -0.38 -12.31
CA GLU A 392 -3.51 -1.66 -13.03
C GLU A 392 -2.79 -1.46 -14.37
N VAL A 393 -1.94 -2.40 -14.74
CA VAL A 393 -1.13 -2.33 -15.97
C VAL A 393 -1.21 -3.65 -16.71
N VAL A 394 -1.36 -3.57 -18.02
CA VAL A 394 -1.28 -4.70 -18.94
C VAL A 394 -0.12 -4.46 -19.88
N LEU A 395 0.79 -5.44 -19.95
CA LEU A 395 1.97 -5.40 -20.80
C LEU A 395 1.82 -6.47 -21.87
N ASP A 396 1.38 -6.07 -23.07
CA ASP A 396 1.22 -6.98 -24.20
C ASP A 396 2.57 -7.58 -24.63
N ASP A 397 3.57 -6.72 -24.74
CA ASP A 397 4.97 -7.09 -24.93
C ASP A 397 5.80 -6.64 -23.73
N PHE A 398 6.58 -7.59 -23.18
CA PHE A 398 7.47 -7.29 -22.06
C PHE A 398 8.77 -8.09 -22.10
N ALA A 399 9.81 -7.51 -21.50
CA ALA A 399 11.07 -8.15 -21.22
C ALA A 399 11.36 -8.12 -19.72
N VAL A 400 11.99 -9.18 -19.21
CA VAL A 400 12.47 -9.23 -17.83
C VAL A 400 13.99 -9.19 -17.86
N LEU A 401 14.57 -8.19 -17.21
CA LEU A 401 16.01 -7.94 -17.19
C LEU A 401 16.50 -7.88 -15.74
N PRO A 402 17.77 -8.25 -15.47
CA PRO A 402 18.39 -8.02 -14.17
C PRO A 402 18.37 -6.52 -13.83
N GLY A 403 18.00 -6.22 -12.58
CA GLY A 403 18.12 -4.90 -11.99
C GLY A 403 19.31 -4.78 -11.03
N PRO A 404 19.47 -3.63 -10.39
CA PRO A 404 20.44 -3.42 -9.31
C PRO A 404 20.19 -4.39 -8.14
N GLU A 405 21.25 -4.78 -7.42
CA GLU A 405 21.17 -5.53 -6.15
C GLU A 405 20.33 -6.82 -6.23
N GLU A 406 20.50 -7.59 -7.32
CA GLU A 406 19.77 -8.86 -7.55
C GLU A 406 18.24 -8.71 -7.66
N THR A 407 17.75 -7.49 -7.91
CA THR A 407 16.34 -7.27 -8.25
C THR A 407 16.06 -7.62 -9.72
N LEU A 408 14.79 -7.74 -10.07
CA LEU A 408 14.35 -7.86 -11.47
C LEU A 408 13.63 -6.60 -11.90
N ARG A 409 13.80 -6.21 -13.16
CA ARG A 409 12.98 -5.18 -13.80
C ARG A 409 12.18 -5.78 -14.94
N VAL A 410 10.94 -5.33 -15.07
CA VAL A 410 10.10 -5.56 -16.24
C VAL A 410 10.12 -4.30 -17.11
N HIS A 411 10.29 -4.50 -18.41
CA HIS A 411 10.23 -3.46 -19.42
C HIS A 411 9.07 -3.76 -20.35
N GLY A 412 8.18 -2.80 -20.58
CA GLY A 412 7.03 -2.98 -21.45
C GLY A 412 6.19 -1.71 -21.49
N ALA A 413 5.44 -1.51 -22.59
CA ALA A 413 4.61 -0.32 -22.80
C ALA A 413 5.34 1.02 -22.55
N GLY A 414 6.63 1.12 -22.92
CA GLY A 414 7.47 2.30 -22.71
C GLY A 414 7.91 2.53 -21.25
N LEU A 415 7.60 1.62 -20.33
CA LEU A 415 7.93 1.73 -18.91
C LEU A 415 9.04 0.75 -18.50
N SER A 416 9.85 1.13 -17.50
CA SER A 416 10.77 0.23 -16.79
C SER A 416 10.43 0.21 -15.31
N MET A 417 10.05 -0.95 -14.80
CA MET A 417 9.46 -1.09 -13.47
C MET A 417 10.17 -2.18 -12.68
N ARG A 418 10.48 -1.91 -11.42
CA ARG A 418 11.08 -2.89 -10.50
C ARG A 418 10.04 -3.90 -10.06
N ILE A 419 10.37 -5.18 -10.16
CA ILE A 419 9.49 -6.28 -9.75
C ILE A 419 9.65 -6.54 -8.26
N VAL A 420 8.55 -6.70 -7.54
CA VAL A 420 8.56 -7.20 -6.16
C VAL A 420 8.48 -8.72 -6.17
N LEU A 421 9.57 -9.37 -5.77
CA LEU A 421 9.57 -10.81 -5.54
C LEU A 421 9.30 -11.09 -4.05
N PRO A 422 8.38 -12.02 -3.73
CA PRO A 422 8.29 -12.57 -2.38
C PRO A 422 9.62 -13.19 -1.95
N SER A 423 9.91 -13.22 -0.65
CA SER A 423 11.08 -13.96 -0.15
C SER A 423 10.87 -15.48 -0.26
N GLY A 424 11.98 -16.24 -0.34
CA GLY A 424 11.96 -17.70 -0.33
C GLY A 424 11.57 -18.32 -1.68
N ASP A 425 11.04 -19.54 -1.65
CA ASP A 425 10.79 -20.33 -2.86
C ASP A 425 9.67 -19.77 -3.74
N ALA A 426 8.67 -19.10 -3.15
CA ALA A 426 7.63 -18.40 -3.89
C ALA A 426 8.21 -17.29 -4.78
N GLY A 427 9.27 -16.61 -4.34
CA GLY A 427 9.99 -15.62 -5.14
C GLY A 427 10.73 -16.22 -6.32
N LYS A 428 11.43 -17.34 -6.08
CA LYS A 428 12.18 -18.08 -7.12
C LYS A 428 11.23 -18.64 -8.19
N GLU A 429 10.10 -19.18 -7.77
CA GLU A 429 9.06 -19.70 -8.67
C GLU A 429 8.47 -18.58 -9.52
N LEU A 430 8.09 -17.45 -8.90
CA LEU A 430 7.59 -16.28 -9.63
C LEU A 430 8.62 -15.76 -10.63
N GLN A 431 9.89 -15.64 -10.23
CA GLN A 431 10.98 -15.27 -11.14
C GLN A 431 11.06 -16.21 -12.35
N LYS A 432 11.05 -17.53 -12.11
CA LYS A 432 11.12 -18.53 -13.17
C LYS A 432 9.95 -18.42 -14.13
N GLU A 433 8.73 -18.23 -13.64
CA GLU A 433 7.53 -18.05 -14.45
C GLU A 433 7.59 -16.77 -15.30
N LEU A 434 8.09 -15.66 -14.74
CA LEU A 434 8.25 -14.40 -15.45
C LEU A 434 9.31 -14.50 -16.56
N GLU A 435 10.46 -15.09 -16.27
CA GLU A 435 11.50 -15.33 -17.27
C GLU A 435 11.03 -16.28 -18.39
N ALA A 436 10.26 -17.31 -18.04
CA ALA A 436 9.67 -18.22 -19.02
C ALA A 436 8.62 -17.53 -19.90
N GLY A 437 7.78 -16.68 -19.31
CA GLY A 437 6.79 -15.86 -20.00
C GLY A 437 7.42 -14.90 -21.00
N ALA A 438 8.52 -14.26 -20.62
CA ALA A 438 9.27 -13.33 -21.48
C ALA A 438 10.02 -14.01 -22.64
N ARG A 439 10.38 -15.30 -22.52
CA ARG A 439 11.25 -16.03 -23.47
C ARG A 439 10.51 -16.88 -24.51
N LYS A 440 9.20 -16.70 -24.74
CA LYS A 440 8.45 -17.57 -25.67
C LYS A 440 9.04 -17.56 -27.10
N LYS A 441 8.99 -18.74 -27.75
CA LYS A 441 9.65 -19.03 -29.05
C LYS A 441 9.14 -18.06 -30.14
N LYS A 442 10.00 -17.72 -31.11
CA LYS A 442 9.79 -16.84 -32.30
C LYS A 442 8.45 -16.97 -33.08
N LYS A 443 7.58 -17.94 -32.78
CA LYS A 443 6.28 -18.17 -33.43
C LYS A 443 5.06 -17.97 -32.52
N GLN A 444 5.24 -17.66 -31.23
CA GLN A 444 4.15 -17.34 -30.31
C GLN A 444 4.48 -16.04 -29.60
N ALA A 445 3.60 -15.04 -29.74
CA ALA A 445 3.66 -13.84 -28.93
C ALA A 445 3.58 -14.22 -27.43
N PRO A 446 4.27 -13.50 -26.54
CA PRO A 446 4.06 -13.66 -25.10
C PRO A 446 2.57 -13.42 -24.76
N HIS A 447 2.08 -14.08 -23.72
CA HIS A 447 0.77 -13.71 -23.19
C HIS A 447 0.92 -12.36 -22.48
N PRO A 448 -0.04 -11.43 -22.64
CA PRO A 448 0.01 -10.17 -21.92
C PRO A 448 0.15 -10.39 -20.42
N LEU A 449 1.04 -9.63 -19.80
CA LEU A 449 1.30 -9.69 -18.36
C LEU A 449 0.45 -8.63 -17.65
N PHE A 450 -0.46 -9.09 -16.80
CA PHE A 450 -1.25 -8.22 -15.94
C PHE A 450 -0.61 -8.09 -14.57
N GLY A 451 -0.60 -6.87 -14.07
CA GLY A 451 -0.19 -6.60 -12.71
C GLY A 451 -0.68 -5.26 -12.21
N THR A 452 -0.10 -4.85 -11.10
CA THR A 452 -0.35 -3.54 -10.53
C THR A 452 0.94 -2.79 -10.31
N VAL A 453 0.91 -1.49 -10.53
CA VAL A 453 2.04 -0.61 -10.25
C VAL A 453 1.73 0.30 -9.08
N HIS A 454 2.73 0.62 -8.29
CA HIS A 454 2.69 1.71 -7.32
C HIS A 454 4.03 2.43 -7.30
N TYR A 455 4.08 3.57 -6.63
CA TYR A 455 5.24 4.46 -6.65
C TYR A 455 5.84 4.55 -5.26
N GLU A 456 7.08 4.13 -5.11
CA GLU A 456 7.82 4.16 -3.84
C GLU A 456 9.31 4.26 -4.08
N PHE A 457 10.03 4.90 -3.16
CA PHE A 457 11.49 4.97 -3.15
C PHE A 457 12.13 5.59 -4.39
N GLY A 458 11.42 6.48 -5.10
CA GLY A 458 11.93 6.99 -6.36
C GLY A 458 11.93 5.94 -7.47
N ASP A 459 11.02 4.97 -7.42
CA ASP A 459 10.90 3.91 -8.42
C ASP A 459 9.43 3.59 -8.72
N ILE A 460 9.20 2.97 -9.88
CA ILE A 460 7.93 2.39 -10.26
C ILE A 460 7.98 0.91 -9.96
N VAL A 461 7.09 0.46 -9.10
CA VAL A 461 7.12 -0.88 -8.53
C VAL A 461 5.98 -1.70 -9.10
N PHE A 462 6.32 -2.78 -9.78
CA PHE A 462 5.38 -3.69 -10.42
C PHE A 462 5.19 -4.97 -9.59
N SER A 463 3.93 -5.27 -9.31
CA SER A 463 3.48 -6.52 -8.70
C SER A 463 2.75 -7.36 -9.77
N PRO A 464 3.41 -8.37 -10.39
CA PRO A 464 2.79 -9.23 -11.38
C PRO A 464 1.71 -10.11 -10.75
N LEU A 465 0.57 -10.26 -11.44
CA LEU A 465 -0.60 -10.99 -10.91
C LEU A 465 -1.01 -12.17 -11.79
N SER A 466 -1.00 -12.03 -13.11
CA SER A 466 -1.44 -13.07 -14.03
C SER A 466 -0.87 -12.90 -15.44
N PHE A 467 -0.80 -14.03 -16.16
CA PHE A 467 -0.77 -14.01 -17.62
C PHE A 467 -2.21 -14.03 -18.14
N LEU A 468 -2.48 -13.20 -19.14
CA LEU A 468 -3.80 -13.07 -19.76
C LEU A 468 -3.87 -14.01 -20.97
N GLU A 469 -4.48 -15.17 -20.78
CA GLU A 469 -4.62 -16.19 -21.82
C GLU A 469 -6.03 -16.11 -22.47
N GLU A 470 -6.18 -16.69 -23.67
CA GLU A 470 -7.45 -16.69 -24.42
C GLU A 470 -8.58 -17.36 -23.63
N ASP A 471 -8.26 -18.43 -22.90
CA ASP A 471 -9.22 -19.21 -22.14
C ASP A 471 -9.44 -18.66 -20.71
N GLY A 472 -8.77 -17.55 -20.37
CA GLY A 472 -8.85 -16.80 -19.12
C GLY A 472 -7.52 -16.69 -18.37
N PRO A 473 -7.44 -15.89 -17.31
CA PRO A 473 -6.17 -15.56 -16.65
C PRO A 473 -5.53 -16.76 -15.97
N ARG A 474 -4.21 -16.85 -16.06
CA ARG A 474 -3.37 -17.76 -15.29
C ARG A 474 -2.68 -16.99 -14.16
N PHE A 475 -3.09 -17.23 -12.93
CA PHE A 475 -2.58 -16.48 -11.77
C PHE A 475 -1.16 -16.88 -11.42
N LEU A 476 -0.27 -15.89 -11.29
CA LEU A 476 1.17 -16.10 -11.04
C LEU A 476 1.51 -16.24 -9.56
N THR A 477 0.65 -15.72 -8.66
CA THR A 477 0.97 -15.62 -7.23
C THR A 477 0.40 -16.76 -6.39
N LEU A 478 -0.34 -17.68 -7.00
CA LEU A 478 -1.02 -18.79 -6.33
C LEU A 478 -0.35 -20.11 -6.68
N SER A 479 -0.12 -20.93 -5.67
CA SER A 479 0.32 -22.31 -5.86
C SER A 479 -0.84 -23.22 -6.31
N ASP A 480 -0.50 -24.20 -7.13
CA ASP A 480 -1.37 -25.30 -7.57
C ASP A 480 -1.28 -26.53 -6.65
N GLU A 481 -0.64 -26.39 -5.48
CA GLU A 481 -0.57 -27.46 -4.48
C GLU A 481 -1.96 -27.99 -4.11
N ASN A 482 -2.09 -29.32 -4.11
CA ASN A 482 -3.30 -30.01 -3.69
C ASN A 482 -3.52 -29.83 -2.18
N ILE A 483 -4.45 -28.94 -1.83
CA ILE A 483 -4.84 -28.69 -0.44
C ILE A 483 -5.78 -29.79 0.05
N ASN A 484 -5.30 -30.60 1.01
CA ASN A 484 -6.15 -31.56 1.73
C ASN A 484 -7.03 -30.82 2.76
N LEU A 485 -8.31 -30.60 2.41
CA LEU A 485 -9.26 -29.86 3.23
C LEU A 485 -9.50 -30.50 4.61
N ALA A 486 -9.48 -31.84 4.71
CA ALA A 486 -9.67 -32.53 5.99
C ALA A 486 -8.49 -32.29 6.94
N ALA A 487 -7.26 -32.34 6.40
CA ALA A 487 -6.06 -31.99 7.16
C ALA A 487 -6.03 -30.50 7.54
N LEU A 488 -6.53 -29.62 6.66
CA LEU A 488 -6.64 -28.19 6.94
C LEU A 488 -7.59 -27.91 8.12
N LEU A 489 -8.81 -28.45 8.11
CA LEU A 489 -9.77 -28.25 9.20
C LEU A 489 -9.22 -28.79 10.52
N GLY A 490 -8.60 -29.97 10.50
CA GLY A 490 -7.91 -30.56 11.66
C GLY A 490 -6.80 -29.68 12.22
N SER A 491 -5.96 -29.10 11.36
CA SER A 491 -4.86 -28.20 11.78
C SER A 491 -5.33 -26.82 12.26
N LEU A 492 -6.50 -26.36 11.81
CA LEU A 492 -7.05 -25.08 12.23
C LEU A 492 -7.81 -25.15 13.57
N ASN A 493 -8.12 -26.36 14.08
CA ASN A 493 -9.00 -26.59 15.24
C ASN A 493 -10.38 -25.94 15.05
N LEU A 494 -10.92 -25.98 13.82
CA LEU A 494 -12.24 -25.45 13.46
C LEU A 494 -13.29 -26.56 13.40
#